data_AF-A0A842HGH2-F1
#
_entry.id   AF-A0A842HGH2-F1
#
_cell.length_a   1.000
_cell.length_b   1.000
_cell.length_c   1.000
_cell.angle_alpha   90.00
_cell.angle_beta   90.00
_cell.angle_gamma   90.00
#
_symmetry.space_group_name_H-M   'P 1'
#
loop_
_entity.id
_entity.type
_entity.pdbx_description
1 polymer ?
#
loop_
_entity_poly.entity_id
_entity_poly.type
_entity_poly.pdbx_seq_one_letter_code
_entity_poly.pdbx_strand_id
1 'polypeptide(L)'
;METENRKLIGVTGALVDVAIAFCVFLVFMFVIIPPHVPIYNPTWKMIFSGYCSVVMGGFTWLALCLFRVTLVDQLRRRKSESK
;
A
#
# COMPACT_ATOMS: atom_id res chain seq x y z
N MET A 1 -0.32 33.71 -6.21
CA MET A 1 -0.94 32.38 -6.00
C MET A 1 0.03 31.54 -5.19
N GLU A 2 0.19 31.86 -3.91
CA GLU A 2 1.28 31.32 -3.11
C GLU A 2 0.74 31.02 -1.71
N THR A 3 -0.07 29.98 -1.63
CA THR A 3 -0.69 29.55 -0.37
C THR A 3 -0.27 28.11 -0.09
N GLU A 4 0.70 28.03 0.81
CA GLU A 4 1.10 26.86 1.59
C GLU A 4 1.64 25.67 0.79
N ASN A 5 2.97 25.68 0.60
CA ASN A 5 3.78 24.51 0.24
C ASN A 5 3.80 23.48 1.40
N ARG A 6 2.62 23.13 1.93
CA ARG A 6 2.46 22.16 3.01
C ARG A 6 2.80 20.80 2.40
N LYS A 7 3.95 20.26 2.79
CA LYS A 7 4.49 18.97 2.33
C LYS A 7 3.36 17.94 2.26
N LEU A 8 2.98 17.53 1.04
CA LEU A 8 1.92 16.54 0.80
C LEU A 8 2.22 15.21 1.50
N ILE A 9 3.51 14.95 1.73
CA ILE A 9 4.03 13.73 2.33
C ILE A 9 4.57 14.06 3.74
N GLY A 10 3.68 14.04 4.72
CA GLY A 10 4.05 13.83 6.12
C GLY A 10 4.66 12.44 6.32
N VAL A 11 5.77 12.38 7.06
CA VAL A 11 6.53 11.15 7.38
C VAL A 11 5.63 10.13 8.08
N THR A 12 4.71 10.59 8.93
CA THR A 12 3.74 9.74 9.63
C THR A 12 2.80 9.00 8.67
N GLY A 13 2.32 9.68 7.63
CA GLY A 13 1.44 9.03 6.65
C GLY A 13 2.17 7.98 5.82
N ALA A 14 3.43 8.24 5.46
CA ALA A 14 4.25 7.24 4.80
C ALA A 14 4.47 6.03 5.72
N LEU A 15 4.73 6.23 7.01
CA LEU A 15 4.89 5.12 7.95
C LEU A 15 3.61 4.27 8.08
N VAL A 16 2.44 4.90 8.13
CA VAL A 16 1.14 4.21 8.18
C VAL A 16 0.91 3.39 6.92
N ASP A 17 1.19 3.95 5.75
CA ASP A 17 1.08 3.23 4.49
C ASP A 17 2.00 1.97 4.51
N VAL A 18 3.16 2.01 5.20
CA VAL A 18 4.15 0.91 5.18
C VAL A 18 3.61 -0.16 6.07
N ALA A 19 3.16 0.22 7.27
CA ALA A 19 2.54 -0.70 8.20
C ALA A 19 1.35 -1.43 7.54
N ILE A 20 0.48 -0.72 6.83
CA ILE A 20 -0.67 -1.35 6.16
C ILE A 20 -0.22 -2.27 5.03
N ALA A 21 0.61 -1.79 4.10
CA ALA A 21 1.02 -2.56 2.94
C ALA A 21 1.91 -3.76 3.30
N PHE A 22 2.83 -3.59 4.24
CA PHE A 22 3.83 -4.60 4.59
C PHE A 22 3.40 -5.51 5.74
N CYS A 23 2.66 -5.03 6.74
CA CYS A 23 2.24 -5.90 7.87
C CYS A 23 0.90 -6.58 7.62
N VAL A 24 -0.07 -5.90 7.00
CA VAL A 24 -1.41 -6.48 6.80
C VAL A 24 -1.46 -7.25 5.49
N PHE A 25 -1.10 -6.60 4.39
CA PHE A 25 -1.32 -7.16 3.06
C PHE A 25 -0.33 -8.28 2.70
N LEU A 26 0.94 -8.13 3.07
CA LEU A 26 1.96 -9.14 2.80
C LEU A 26 1.69 -10.44 3.59
N VAL A 27 1.39 -10.32 4.89
CA VAL A 27 1.08 -11.49 5.73
C VAL A 27 -0.19 -12.18 5.23
N PHE A 28 -1.22 -11.41 4.88
CA PHE A 28 -2.45 -11.95 4.31
C PHE A 28 -2.20 -12.72 3.00
N MET A 29 -1.42 -12.14 2.08
CA MET A 29 -1.10 -12.79 0.81
C MET A 29 -0.22 -14.03 0.98
N PHE A 30 0.71 -14.00 1.94
CA PHE A 30 1.54 -15.17 2.22
C PHE A 30 0.73 -16.37 2.70
N VAL A 31 -0.39 -16.16 3.41
CA VAL A 31 -1.27 -17.22 3.89
C VAL A 31 -2.20 -17.74 2.79
N ILE A 32 -2.65 -16.88 1.87
CA ILE A 32 -3.65 -17.26 0.85
C ILE A 32 -3.04 -17.97 -0.37
N ILE A 33 -1.78 -17.69 -0.72
CA ILE A 33 -1.13 -18.21 -1.93
C ILE A 33 -0.77 -19.71 -1.90
N PRO A 34 -0.26 -20.29 -0.79
CA PRO A 34 0.17 -21.69 -0.73
C PRO A 34 -0.83 -22.74 -1.26
N PRO A 35 -2.15 -22.67 -1.00
CA PRO A 35 -3.10 -23.62 -1.57
C PRO A 35 -3.30 -23.51 -3.08
N HIS A 36 -2.98 -22.37 -3.70
CA HIS A 36 -3.18 -22.14 -5.13
C HIS A 36 -1.97 -22.51 -6.00
N VAL A 37 -0.80 -22.73 -5.39
CA VAL A 37 0.42 -23.02 -6.13
C VAL A 37 0.60 -24.54 -6.29
N PRO A 38 0.55 -25.10 -7.51
CA PRO A 38 0.69 -26.54 -7.77
C PRO A 38 2.16 -26.98 -7.65
N ILE A 39 2.73 -26.87 -6.44
CA ILE A 39 4.09 -27.29 -6.10
C ILE A 39 4.01 -28.36 -4.99
N TYR A 40 4.68 -29.49 -5.23
CA TYR A 40 4.74 -30.61 -4.29
C TYR A 40 5.73 -30.36 -3.15
N ASN A 41 6.85 -29.68 -3.43
CA ASN A 41 7.90 -29.40 -2.45
C ASN A 41 7.53 -28.21 -1.53
N PRO A 42 7.51 -28.38 -0.20
CA PRO A 42 7.07 -27.33 0.73
C PRO A 42 7.99 -26.11 0.74
N THR A 43 9.30 -26.31 0.59
CA THR A 43 10.29 -25.21 0.56
C THR A 43 10.08 -24.29 -0.63
N TRP A 44 9.88 -24.86 -1.82
CA TRP A 44 9.63 -24.09 -3.04
C TRP A 44 8.30 -23.33 -2.97
N LYS A 45 7.27 -23.96 -2.40
CA LYS A 45 5.97 -23.32 -2.18
C LYS A 45 6.09 -22.05 -1.32
N MET A 46 6.88 -22.10 -0.24
CA MET A 46 7.12 -20.94 0.63
C MET A 46 7.94 -19.83 -0.05
N ILE A 47 8.91 -20.19 -0.88
CA ILE A 47 9.73 -19.19 -1.62
C ILE A 47 8.85 -18.44 -2.62
N PHE A 48 8.04 -19.17 -3.40
CA PHE A 48 7.17 -18.57 -4.40
C PHE A 48 6.02 -17.76 -3.77
N SER A 49 5.42 -18.25 -2.68
CA SER A 49 4.41 -17.47 -1.95
C SER A 49 5.02 -16.20 -1.35
N GLY A 50 6.24 -16.27 -0.82
CA GLY A 50 7.03 -15.14 -0.37
C GLY A 50 7.22 -14.11 -1.49
N TYR A 51 7.79 -14.52 -2.62
CA TYR A 51 8.06 -13.63 -3.76
C TYR A 51 6.79 -12.93 -4.27
N CYS A 52 5.70 -13.70 -4.43
CA CYS A 52 4.43 -13.17 -4.91
C CYS A 52 3.78 -12.20 -3.90
N SER A 53 3.85 -12.52 -2.60
CA SER A 53 3.32 -11.65 -1.53
C SER A 53 4.07 -10.31 -1.43
N VAL A 54 5.39 -10.31 -1.64
CA VAL A 54 6.22 -9.09 -1.63
C VAL A 54 5.84 -8.16 -2.77
N VAL A 55 5.69 -8.69 -3.98
CA VAL A 55 5.26 -7.89 -5.16
C VAL A 55 3.88 -7.28 -4.92
N MET A 56 2.92 -8.06 -4.44
CA MET A 56 1.56 -7.59 -4.17
C MET A 56 1.52 -6.55 -3.03
N GLY A 57 2.34 -6.73 -1.99
CA GLY A 57 2.54 -5.71 -0.95
C GLY A 57 3.12 -4.41 -1.52
N GLY A 58 4.09 -4.50 -2.44
CA GLY A 58 4.66 -3.36 -3.15
C GLY A 58 3.64 -2.59 -4.00
N PHE A 59 2.78 -3.28 -4.76
CA PHE A 59 1.69 -2.64 -5.49
C PHE A 59 0.69 -1.94 -4.57
N THR A 60 0.36 -2.57 -3.45
CA THR A 60 -0.55 -2.00 -2.44
C THR A 60 0.01 -0.72 -1.84
N TRP A 61 1.32 -0.70 -1.53
CA TRP A 61 2.03 0.48 -1.06
C TRP A 61 1.95 1.65 -2.04
N LEU A 62 2.18 1.39 -3.34
CA LEU A 62 2.04 2.41 -4.39
C LEU A 62 0.60 2.91 -4.52
N ALA A 63 -0.38 2.02 -4.42
CA ALA A 63 -1.79 2.38 -4.47
C ALA A 63 -2.21 3.27 -3.29
N LEU A 64 -1.73 2.98 -2.07
CA LEU A 64 -1.97 3.83 -0.90
C LEU A 64 -1.35 5.22 -1.06
N CYS A 65 -0.13 5.30 -1.59
CA CYS A 65 0.53 6.56 -1.90
C CYS A 65 -0.32 7.41 -2.86
N LEU A 66 -0.84 6.81 -3.94
CA LEU A 66 -1.73 7.47 -4.90
C LEU A 66 -3.05 7.89 -4.25
N PHE A 67 -3.70 6.97 -3.54
CA PHE A 67 -4.97 7.21 -2.86
C PHE A 67 -4.88 8.41 -1.91
N ARG A 68 -3.78 8.52 -1.16
CA ARG A 68 -3.54 9.65 -0.26
C ARG A 68 -3.41 10.96 -1.02
N VAL A 69 -2.66 11.00 -2.11
CA VAL A 69 -2.51 12.21 -2.94
C VAL A 69 -3.88 12.65 -3.47
N THR A 70 -4.66 11.70 -3.99
CA THR A 70 -6.02 11.96 -4.46
C THR A 70 -6.93 12.43 -3.34
N LEU A 71 -6.89 11.80 -2.17
CA LEU A 71 -7.70 12.19 -1.01
C LEU A 71 -7.39 13.62 -0.55
N VAL A 72 -6.10 13.97 -0.46
CA VAL A 72 -5.67 15.33 -0.10
C VAL A 72 -6.16 16.34 -1.13
N ASP A 73 -6.09 16.02 -2.43
CA ASP A 73 -6.60 16.89 -3.49
C ASP A 73 -8.12 17.09 -3.38
N GLN A 74 -8.89 16.00 -3.19
CA GLN A 74 -10.34 16.06 -3.00
C GLN A 74 -10.75 16.88 -1.77
N LEU A 75 -10.05 16.71 -0.64
CA LEU A 75 -10.31 17.47 0.59
C LEU A 75 -10.02 18.98 0.40
N ARG A 76 -8.96 19.32 -0.35
CA ARG A 76 -8.65 20.72 -0.68
C ARG A 76 -9.73 21.35 -1.55
N ARG A 77 -10.19 20.64 -2.60
CA ARG A 77 -11.28 21.10 -3.47
C ARG A 77 -12.58 21.36 -2.71
N ARG A 78 -12.99 20.43 -1.85
CA ARG A 78 -14.19 20.62 -1.01
C ARG A 78 -14.07 21.82 -0.08
N LYS A 79 -12.89 22.09 0.48
CA LYS A 79 -12.66 23.24 1.36
C LYS A 79 -12.74 24.58 0.62
N SER A 80 -12.33 24.64 -0.66
CA SER A 80 -12.48 25.85 -1.48
C SER A 80 -13.91 26.09 -1.94
N GLU A 81 -14.72 25.05 -2.15
CA GLU A 81 -16.14 25.20 -2.54
C GLU A 81 -17.05 25.64 -1.39
N SER A 82 -16.65 25.36 -0.14
CA SER A 82 -17.43 25.70 1.07
C SER A 82 -17.18 27.13 1.58
N LYS A 83 -16.34 27.93 0.91
CA LYS A 83 -15.87 29.24 1.38
C LYS A 83 -16.29 30.32 0.40
#